data_AF-A0A352RW41-F1
#
_entry.id   AF-A0A352RW41-F1
#
_cell.length_a   1.000
_cell.length_b   1.000
_cell.length_c   1.000
_cell.angle_alpha   90.00
_cell.angle_beta   90.00
_cell.angle_gamma   90.00
#
_symmetry.space_group_name_H-M   'P 1'
#
loop_
_entity.id
_entity.type
_entity.pdbx_description
1 polymer ?
#
loop_
_entity_poly.entity_id
_entity_poly.type
_entity_poly.pdbx_seq_one_letter_code
_entity_poly.pdbx_strand_id
1 'polypeptide(L)'
;AYDLANYVASNIKDPLSRVNGVGTVTLFGTQYAMRIWLDPNKLTNFQLTPSDVTSAITSQNVQIAGGQLGGTPAVPGQSFQATVTESTLLRTPEEFGNILLKVNQDGSQVRLKDVARVALGAENYNVDSRYNGHPATALGIQLATGANALHTAMGVRQKIEELSKYFPHGLVAEYPYETAPFVRLSIEEVIKTLLEGIVLVFLVMYLFLQN
;
A
#
# COMPACT_ATOMS: atom_id res chain seq x y z
N ALA A 1 -12.87 -3.08 5.68
CA ALA A 1 -11.51 -3.16 6.24
C ALA A 1 -10.45 -3.19 5.13
N TYR A 2 -10.58 -4.09 4.16
CA TYR A 2 -9.63 -4.21 3.03
C TYR A 2 -9.53 -2.95 2.17
N ASP A 3 -10.63 -2.22 2.00
CA ASP A 3 -10.67 -0.99 1.20
C ASP A 3 -9.75 0.09 1.78
N LEU A 4 -9.72 0.23 3.11
CA LEU A 4 -8.84 1.17 3.81
C LEU A 4 -7.38 0.75 3.63
N ALA A 5 -7.07 -0.53 3.88
CA ALA A 5 -5.71 -1.04 3.75
C ALA A 5 -5.17 -0.91 2.32
N ASN A 6 -6.02 -1.17 1.30
CA ASN A 6 -5.68 -0.97 -0.09
C ASN A 6 -5.43 0.51 -0.40
N TYR A 7 -6.31 1.42 0.02
CA TYR A 7 -6.11 2.85 -0.20
C TYR A 7 -4.79 3.34 0.42
N VAL A 8 -4.51 2.93 1.66
CA VAL A 8 -3.26 3.29 2.36
C VAL A 8 -2.04 2.69 1.67
N ALA A 9 -2.10 1.44 1.22
CA ALA A 9 -1.01 0.81 0.48
C ALA A 9 -0.71 1.54 -0.84
N SER A 10 -1.75 1.89 -1.60
CA SER A 10 -1.60 2.47 -2.94
C SER A 10 -1.27 3.96 -2.92
N ASN A 11 -1.79 4.73 -1.96
CA ASN A 11 -1.74 6.19 -2.02
C ASN A 11 -0.89 6.82 -0.90
N ILE A 12 -0.71 6.15 0.24
CA ILE A 12 -0.14 6.77 1.44
C ILE A 12 1.23 6.21 1.80
N LYS A 13 1.40 4.89 1.72
CA LYS A 13 2.64 4.19 2.12
C LYS A 13 3.88 4.74 1.39
N ASP A 14 3.80 4.88 0.07
CA ASP A 14 4.95 5.27 -0.74
C ASP A 14 5.35 6.76 -0.59
N PRO A 15 4.41 7.72 -0.53
CA PRO A 15 4.76 9.09 -0.15
C PRO A 15 5.38 9.20 1.25
N LEU A 16 4.88 8.43 2.22
CA LEU A 16 5.40 8.48 3.58
C LEU A 16 6.78 7.84 3.71
N SER A 17 7.06 6.75 2.99
CA SER A 17 8.38 6.11 3.01
C SER A 17 9.49 7.02 2.47
N ARG A 18 9.14 8.07 1.72
CA ARG A 18 10.06 9.08 1.19
C ARG A 18 10.25 10.30 2.10
N VAL A 19 9.55 10.39 3.23
CA VAL A 19 9.75 11.48 4.20
C VAL A 19 11.13 11.36 4.83
N ASN A 20 11.83 12.49 4.97
CA ASN A 20 13.20 12.50 5.50
C ASN A 20 13.25 11.91 6.92
N GLY A 21 14.11 10.91 7.10
CA GLY A 21 14.31 10.19 8.35
C GLY A 21 13.33 9.05 8.60
N VAL A 22 12.39 8.78 7.69
CA VAL A 22 11.65 7.51 7.69
C VAL A 22 12.56 6.40 7.17
N GLY A 23 12.66 5.31 7.93
CA GLY A 23 13.45 4.13 7.57
C GLY A 23 12.59 3.04 6.97
N THR A 24 11.71 2.44 7.78
CA THR A 24 10.83 1.34 7.34
C THR A 24 9.38 1.71 7.59
N VAL A 25 8.51 1.40 6.62
CA VAL A 25 7.06 1.58 6.72
C VAL A 25 6.39 0.22 6.58
N THR A 26 5.78 -0.25 7.67
CA THR A 26 5.06 -1.53 7.73
C THR A 26 3.56 -1.26 7.66
N LEU A 27 2.86 -1.92 6.73
CA LEU A 27 1.40 -1.87 6.66
C LEU A 27 0.78 -2.97 7.51
N PHE A 28 -0.09 -2.57 8.44
CA PHE A 28 -0.93 -3.46 9.23
C PHE A 28 -2.31 -3.56 8.58
N GLY A 29 -2.35 -4.33 7.51
CA GLY A 29 -3.51 -4.54 6.65
C GLY A 29 -3.04 -5.16 5.34
N THR A 30 -3.97 -5.41 4.43
CA THR A 30 -3.65 -6.07 3.16
C THR A 30 -4.27 -5.32 2.01
N GLN A 31 -3.49 -5.11 0.95
CA GLN A 31 -4.02 -4.62 -0.32
C GLN A 31 -4.99 -5.62 -0.95
N TYR A 32 -5.70 -5.18 -1.98
CA TYR A 32 -6.53 -6.10 -2.75
C TYR A 32 -5.69 -7.08 -3.56
N ALA A 33 -6.21 -8.28 -3.72
CA ALA A 33 -5.75 -9.27 -4.68
C ALA A 33 -6.95 -9.89 -5.39
N MET A 34 -6.73 -10.34 -6.63
CA MET A 34 -7.71 -11.18 -7.31
C MET A 34 -7.69 -12.57 -6.67
N ARG A 35 -8.79 -12.95 -6.03
CA ARG A 35 -8.92 -14.24 -5.32
C ARG A 35 -9.71 -15.21 -6.18
N ILE A 36 -9.08 -16.35 -6.47
CA ILE A 36 -9.64 -17.42 -7.27
C ILE A 36 -9.80 -18.64 -6.36
N TRP A 37 -11.03 -18.90 -5.95
CA TRP A 37 -11.37 -20.03 -5.08
C TRP A 37 -11.78 -21.21 -5.94
N LEU A 38 -10.87 -22.16 -6.13
CA LEU A 38 -11.09 -23.35 -6.95
C LEU A 38 -12.10 -24.29 -6.28
N ASP A 39 -13.03 -24.82 -7.07
CA ASP A 39 -13.95 -25.88 -6.65
C ASP A 39 -13.38 -27.24 -7.10
N PRO A 40 -12.90 -28.09 -6.18
CA PRO A 40 -12.26 -29.36 -6.55
C PRO A 40 -13.21 -30.30 -7.28
N ASN A 41 -14.51 -30.30 -6.93
CA ASN A 41 -15.49 -31.18 -7.57
C ASN A 41 -15.70 -30.77 -9.03
N LYS A 42 -15.81 -29.46 -9.29
CA LYS A 42 -15.95 -28.95 -10.66
C LYS A 42 -14.70 -29.18 -11.48
N LEU A 43 -13.52 -28.98 -10.90
CA LEU A 43 -12.26 -29.31 -11.58
C LEU A 43 -12.20 -30.77 -12.01
N THR A 44 -12.56 -31.71 -11.13
CA THR A 44 -12.61 -33.15 -11.47
C THR A 44 -13.60 -33.44 -12.60
N ASN A 45 -14.80 -32.83 -12.60
CA ASN A 45 -15.80 -33.04 -13.64
C ASN A 45 -15.32 -32.63 -15.04
N PHE A 46 -14.48 -31.61 -15.14
CA PHE A 46 -13.89 -31.17 -16.42
C PHE A 46 -12.52 -31.79 -16.73
N GLN A 47 -12.06 -32.72 -15.88
CA GLN A 47 -10.70 -33.30 -15.88
C GLN A 47 -9.61 -32.23 -15.91
N LEU A 48 -9.73 -31.23 -15.03
CA LEU A 48 -8.78 -30.14 -14.86
C LEU A 48 -8.05 -30.27 -13.53
N THR A 49 -6.82 -29.79 -13.50
CA THR A 49 -5.97 -29.71 -12.31
C THR A 49 -5.73 -28.24 -11.92
N PRO A 50 -5.36 -27.96 -10.66
CA PRO A 50 -4.95 -26.61 -10.26
C PRO A 50 -3.79 -26.04 -11.09
N SER A 51 -2.88 -26.89 -11.58
CA SER A 51 -1.79 -26.49 -12.48
C SER A 51 -2.28 -25.98 -13.83
N ASP A 52 -3.36 -26.57 -14.38
CA ASP A 52 -3.94 -26.10 -15.65
C ASP A 52 -4.50 -24.69 -15.48
N VAL A 53 -5.18 -24.42 -14.36
CA VAL A 53 -5.70 -23.09 -14.03
C VAL A 53 -4.56 -22.07 -13.89
N THR A 54 -3.50 -22.43 -13.17
CA THR A 54 -2.36 -21.54 -12.97
C THR A 54 -1.67 -21.22 -14.30
N SER A 55 -1.52 -22.22 -15.17
CA SER A 55 -0.92 -22.06 -16.50
C SER A 55 -1.80 -21.20 -17.41
N ALA A 56 -3.11 -21.37 -17.36
CA ALA A 56 -4.06 -20.56 -18.11
C ALA A 56 -4.03 -19.09 -17.66
N ILE A 57 -3.99 -18.82 -16.36
CA ILE A 57 -3.86 -17.45 -15.83
C ILE A 57 -2.53 -16.84 -16.28
N THR A 58 -1.42 -17.55 -16.16
CA THR A 58 -0.09 -17.01 -16.49
C THR A 58 0.06 -16.73 -18.00
N SER A 59 -0.61 -17.51 -18.85
CA SER A 59 -0.57 -17.33 -20.32
C SER A 59 -1.54 -16.29 -20.85
N GLN A 60 -2.68 -16.05 -20.19
CA GLN A 60 -3.70 -15.09 -20.65
C GLN A 60 -3.67 -13.75 -19.90
N ASN A 61 -3.18 -13.71 -18.66
CA ASN A 61 -2.97 -12.47 -17.92
C ASN A 61 -1.53 -11.98 -18.08
N VAL A 62 -1.15 -11.64 -19.30
CA VAL A 62 0.20 -11.19 -19.67
C VAL A 62 0.12 -9.88 -20.44
N GLN A 63 1.12 -9.03 -20.23
CA GLN A 63 1.31 -7.83 -21.03
C GLN A 63 2.31 -8.12 -22.15
N ILE A 64 1.84 -8.10 -23.40
CA ILE A 64 2.66 -8.40 -24.57
C ILE A 64 3.03 -7.09 -25.28
N ALA A 65 4.31 -6.94 -25.63
CA ALA A 65 4.77 -5.83 -26.46
C ALA A 65 4.46 -6.14 -27.94
N GLY A 66 3.35 -5.59 -28.44
CA GLY A 66 2.92 -5.77 -29.84
C GLY A 66 3.80 -5.07 -30.88
N GLY A 67 4.79 -4.28 -30.43
CA GLY A 67 5.66 -3.50 -31.31
C GLY A 67 4.96 -2.26 -31.87
N GLN A 68 5.38 -1.82 -33.05
CA GLN A 68 4.86 -0.60 -33.67
C GLN A 68 4.78 -0.77 -35.19
N LEU A 69 3.66 -0.34 -35.78
CA LEU A 69 3.52 -0.18 -37.22
C LEU A 69 4.38 1.00 -37.67
N GLY A 70 5.15 0.84 -38.74
CA GLY A 70 6.08 1.87 -39.20
C GLY A 70 7.26 2.14 -38.27
N GLY A 71 7.54 1.23 -37.33
CA GLY A 71 8.74 1.28 -36.50
C GLY A 71 10.02 1.11 -37.31
N THR A 72 11.15 1.56 -36.77
CA THR A 72 12.45 1.45 -37.44
C THR A 72 12.98 0.01 -37.45
N PRO A 73 13.69 -0.40 -38.53
CA PRO A 73 13.95 0.33 -39.77
C PRO A 73 12.73 0.32 -40.72
N ALA A 74 12.24 1.51 -41.09
CA ALA A 74 11.08 1.68 -41.95
C ALA A 74 11.49 1.85 -43.43
N VAL A 75 10.58 1.52 -44.35
CA VAL A 75 10.77 1.75 -45.79
C VAL A 75 10.79 3.26 -46.11
N PRO A 76 11.53 3.71 -47.15
CA PRO A 76 11.54 5.11 -47.55
C PRO A 76 10.13 5.63 -47.89
N GLY A 77 9.77 6.81 -47.36
CA GLY A 77 8.46 7.42 -47.56
C GLY A 77 7.40 7.02 -46.52
N GLN A 78 7.72 6.16 -45.55
CA GLN A 78 6.82 5.83 -44.45
C GLN A 78 6.63 7.04 -43.51
N SER A 79 5.45 7.65 -43.55
CA SER A 79 5.05 8.79 -42.70
C SER A 79 4.14 8.38 -41.53
N PHE A 80 3.65 7.13 -41.52
CA PHE A 80 2.74 6.62 -40.50
C PHE A 80 3.49 5.74 -39.48
N GLN A 81 3.34 6.08 -38.20
CA GLN A 81 3.83 5.26 -37.08
C GLN A 81 2.72 5.12 -36.04
N ALA A 82 2.45 3.89 -35.61
CA ALA A 82 1.45 3.61 -34.58
C ALA A 82 1.91 2.49 -33.66
N THR A 83 1.74 2.64 -32.35
CA THR A 83 2.06 1.58 -31.39
C THR A 83 0.96 0.52 -31.40
N VAL A 84 1.35 -0.74 -31.52
CA VAL A 84 0.42 -1.87 -31.42
C VAL A 84 0.26 -2.19 -29.94
N THR A 85 -0.94 -1.91 -29.42
CA THR A 85 -1.30 -2.29 -28.05
C THR A 85 -2.02 -3.63 -28.12
N GLU A 86 -1.29 -4.70 -27.79
CA GLU A 86 -1.83 -6.05 -27.59
C GLU A 86 -2.35 -6.23 -26.16
N SER A 87 -2.89 -7.42 -25.86
CA SER A 87 -3.50 -7.81 -24.58
C SER A 87 -2.84 -7.18 -23.35
N THR A 88 -3.67 -6.56 -22.52
CA THR A 88 -3.28 -5.94 -21.25
C THR A 88 -3.62 -6.85 -20.08
N LEU A 89 -2.96 -6.65 -18.94
CA LEU A 89 -3.30 -7.36 -17.71
C LEU A 89 -4.79 -7.22 -17.39
N LEU A 90 -5.40 -8.34 -17.02
CA LEU A 90 -6.77 -8.44 -16.55
C LEU A 90 -6.91 -7.70 -15.21
N ARG A 91 -8.05 -7.04 -15.00
CA ARG A 91 -8.31 -6.17 -13.84
C ARG A 91 -9.58 -6.54 -13.10
N THR A 92 -10.58 -7.06 -13.80
CA THR A 92 -11.91 -7.31 -13.21
C THR A 92 -12.16 -8.79 -12.92
N PRO A 93 -12.97 -9.13 -11.91
CA PRO A 93 -13.37 -10.52 -11.67
C PRO A 93 -14.02 -11.17 -12.90
N GLU A 94 -14.75 -10.39 -13.70
CA GLU A 94 -15.41 -10.83 -14.93
C GLU A 94 -14.39 -11.20 -16.01
N GLU A 95 -13.34 -10.39 -16.20
CA GLU A 95 -12.24 -10.66 -17.12
C GLU A 95 -11.50 -11.95 -16.73
N PHE A 96 -11.14 -12.10 -15.46
CA PHE A 96 -10.54 -13.32 -14.94
C PHE A 96 -11.47 -14.53 -15.09
N GLY A 97 -12.77 -14.35 -14.81
CA GLY A 97 -13.77 -15.40 -14.98
C GLY A 97 -13.91 -15.90 -16.42
N ASN A 98 -13.50 -15.10 -17.40
CA ASN A 98 -13.52 -15.44 -18.82
C ASN A 98 -12.24 -16.11 -19.34
N ILE A 99 -11.22 -16.31 -18.50
CA ILE A 99 -10.01 -17.07 -18.86
C ILE A 99 -10.41 -18.46 -19.36
N LEU A 100 -9.94 -18.80 -20.55
CA LEU A 100 -10.22 -20.08 -21.19
C LEU A 100 -9.32 -21.17 -20.60
N LEU A 101 -9.91 -22.25 -20.09
CA LEU A 101 -9.16 -23.36 -19.50
C LEU A 101 -9.04 -24.54 -20.46
N LYS A 102 -10.12 -24.89 -21.16
CA LYS A 102 -10.19 -26.04 -22.05
C LYS A 102 -11.24 -25.84 -23.12
N VAL A 103 -11.01 -26.40 -24.29
CA VAL A 103 -12.01 -26.53 -25.36
C VAL A 103 -12.29 -28.02 -25.52
N ASN A 104 -13.55 -28.41 -25.41
CA ASN A 104 -14.00 -29.79 -25.58
C ASN A 104 -14.17 -30.13 -27.07
N GLN A 105 -14.25 -31.42 -27.38
CA GLN A 105 -14.37 -31.90 -28.76
C GLN A 105 -15.66 -31.46 -29.47
N ASP A 106 -16.70 -31.15 -28.70
CA ASP A 106 -17.98 -30.62 -29.18
C ASP A 106 -17.96 -29.10 -29.43
N GLY A 107 -16.81 -28.45 -29.23
CA GLY A 107 -16.66 -26.99 -29.35
C GLY A 107 -17.07 -26.21 -28.11
N SER A 108 -17.57 -26.87 -27.06
CA SER A 108 -17.86 -26.19 -25.79
C SER A 108 -16.56 -25.75 -25.10
N GLN A 109 -16.62 -24.62 -24.40
CA GLN A 109 -15.48 -24.02 -23.73
C GLN A 109 -15.68 -24.05 -22.23
N VAL A 110 -14.64 -24.45 -21.50
CA VAL A 110 -14.60 -24.37 -20.04
C VAL A 110 -13.81 -23.11 -19.67
N ARG A 111 -14.43 -22.23 -18.90
CA ARG A 111 -13.84 -20.98 -18.42
C ARG A 111 -13.54 -21.05 -16.93
N LEU A 112 -12.73 -20.12 -16.44
CA LEU A 112 -12.37 -20.08 -15.02
C LEU A 112 -13.60 -19.97 -14.11
N LYS A 113 -14.61 -19.18 -14.50
CA LYS A 113 -15.88 -19.05 -13.73
C LYS A 113 -16.66 -20.36 -13.59
N ASP A 114 -16.43 -21.34 -14.47
CA ASP A 114 -17.13 -22.62 -14.44
C ASP A 114 -16.55 -23.55 -13.36
N VAL A 115 -15.29 -23.34 -12.96
CA VAL A 115 -14.56 -24.19 -12.00
C VAL A 115 -14.08 -23.46 -10.75
N ALA A 116 -14.25 -22.14 -10.68
CA ALA A 116 -13.77 -21.33 -9.57
C ALA A 116 -14.67 -20.11 -9.33
N ARG A 117 -14.70 -19.65 -8.08
CA ARG A 117 -15.25 -18.34 -7.72
C ARG A 117 -14.14 -17.30 -7.78
N VAL A 118 -14.31 -16.31 -8.66
CA VAL A 118 -13.38 -15.18 -8.82
C VAL A 118 -13.96 -13.94 -8.15
N ALA A 119 -13.19 -13.28 -7.30
CA ALA A 119 -13.60 -12.04 -6.65
C ALA A 119 -12.39 -11.18 -6.26
N LEU A 120 -12.59 -9.87 -6.20
CA LEU A 120 -11.64 -8.98 -5.53
C LEU A 120 -11.74 -9.21 -4.02
N GLY A 121 -10.61 -9.50 -3.38
CA GLY A 121 -10.57 -9.75 -1.94
C GLY A 121 -9.23 -9.32 -1.34
N ALA A 122 -9.03 -9.67 -0.07
CA ALA A 122 -7.77 -9.43 0.61
C ALA A 122 -6.65 -10.32 0.04
N GLU A 123 -5.45 -9.77 -0.13
CA GLU A 123 -4.26 -10.59 -0.44
C GLU A 123 -4.00 -11.62 0.67
N ASN A 124 -4.18 -11.20 1.92
CA ASN A 124 -3.99 -12.03 3.11
C ASN A 124 -5.14 -11.78 4.11
N TYR A 125 -5.65 -12.83 4.75
CA TYR A 125 -6.77 -12.74 5.69
C TYR A 125 -6.32 -12.82 7.17
N ASN A 126 -5.01 -12.93 7.42
CA ASN A 126 -4.46 -13.13 8.76
C ASN A 126 -4.38 -11.84 9.60
N VAL A 127 -4.58 -10.67 8.97
CA VAL A 127 -4.47 -9.37 9.64
C VAL A 127 -5.83 -8.68 9.63
N ASP A 128 -6.50 -8.65 10.79
CA ASP A 128 -7.66 -7.78 11.04
C ASP A 128 -7.22 -6.64 11.96
N SER A 129 -7.16 -5.43 11.41
CA SER A 129 -6.76 -4.23 12.15
C SER A 129 -8.01 -3.46 12.59
N ARG A 130 -8.05 -3.12 13.88
CA ARG A 130 -9.11 -2.29 14.46
C ARG A 130 -8.52 -1.21 15.34
N TYR A 131 -9.21 -0.08 15.39
CA TYR A 131 -8.91 1.01 16.30
C TYR A 131 -10.17 1.36 17.09
N ASN A 132 -10.10 1.27 18.43
CA ASN A 132 -11.23 1.48 19.33
C ASN A 132 -12.51 0.71 18.93
N GLY A 133 -12.35 -0.53 18.47
CA GLY A 133 -13.46 -1.39 18.03
C GLY A 133 -13.97 -1.14 16.61
N HIS A 134 -13.53 -0.07 15.95
CA HIS A 134 -13.88 0.23 14.56
C HIS A 134 -12.89 -0.40 13.57
N PRO A 135 -13.34 -0.82 12.36
CA PRO A 135 -12.45 -1.30 11.31
C PRO A 135 -11.43 -0.22 10.92
N ALA A 136 -10.15 -0.54 10.99
CA ALA A 136 -9.07 0.39 10.70
C ALA A 136 -7.94 -0.28 9.92
N THR A 137 -7.00 0.51 9.45
CA THR A 137 -5.69 0.04 8.99
C THR A 137 -4.63 0.92 9.63
N ALA A 138 -3.41 0.43 9.77
CA ALA A 138 -2.33 1.20 10.38
C ALA A 138 -1.04 1.10 9.58
N LEU A 139 -0.22 2.15 9.68
CA LEU A 139 1.15 2.16 9.22
C LEU A 139 2.08 2.26 10.43
N GLY A 140 2.94 1.27 10.60
CA GLY A 140 4.08 1.35 11.52
C GLY A 140 5.22 2.07 10.83
N ILE A 141 5.66 3.20 11.38
CA ILE A 141 6.76 3.99 10.85
C ILE A 141 7.95 3.85 11.80
N GLN A 142 9.04 3.31 11.28
CA GLN A 142 10.30 3.18 12.00
C GLN A 142 11.28 4.24 11.52
N LEU A 143 11.98 4.84 12.47
CA LEU A 143 12.99 5.86 12.23
C LEU A 143 14.20 5.25 11.50
N ALA A 144 14.73 5.97 10.52
CA ALA A 144 15.99 5.60 9.88
C ALA A 144 17.17 5.77 10.86
N THR A 145 18.20 4.93 10.72
CA THR A 145 19.41 5.02 11.54
C THR A 145 20.03 6.42 11.46
N GLY A 146 20.25 7.05 12.61
CA GLY A 146 20.83 8.39 12.71
C GLY A 146 19.88 9.55 12.41
N ALA A 147 18.61 9.29 12.08
CA ALA A 147 17.62 10.35 11.89
C ALA A 147 17.12 10.92 13.22
N ASN A 148 16.55 12.13 13.15
CA ASN A 148 15.99 12.80 14.32
C ASN A 148 14.49 12.51 14.46
N ALA A 149 14.09 11.91 15.58
CA ALA A 149 12.72 11.48 15.83
C ALA A 149 11.69 12.64 15.78
N LEU A 150 12.02 13.81 16.33
CA LEU A 150 11.12 14.97 16.35
C LEU A 150 10.90 15.51 14.93
N HIS A 151 12.00 15.70 14.19
CA HIS A 151 11.94 16.21 12.82
C HIS A 151 11.20 15.24 11.88
N THR A 152 11.45 13.93 12.02
CA THR A 152 10.74 12.91 11.23
C THR A 152 9.26 12.86 11.57
N ALA A 153 8.88 12.90 12.86
CA ALA A 153 7.47 12.91 13.26
C ALA A 153 6.72 14.14 12.71
N MET A 154 7.35 15.32 12.75
CA MET A 154 6.81 16.54 12.14
C MET A 154 6.63 16.39 10.62
N GLY A 155 7.64 15.88 9.92
CA GLY A 155 7.57 15.65 8.47
C GLY A 155 6.49 14.65 8.09
N VAL A 156 6.32 13.58 8.87
CA VAL A 156 5.25 12.59 8.68
C VAL A 156 3.88 13.23 8.88
N ARG A 157 3.67 13.99 9.96
CA ARG A 157 2.40 14.69 10.22
C ARG A 157 2.04 15.66 9.11
N GLN A 158 3.00 16.49 8.70
CA GLN A 158 2.82 17.42 7.57
C GLN A 158 2.44 16.66 6.30
N LYS A 159 3.11 15.53 6.02
CA LYS A 159 2.81 14.74 4.83
C LYS A 159 1.42 14.11 4.87
N ILE A 160 0.98 13.62 6.03
CA ILE A 160 -0.38 13.13 6.22
C ILE A 160 -1.40 14.25 6.03
N GLU A 161 -1.15 15.45 6.55
CA GLU A 161 -2.05 16.61 6.39
C GLU A 161 -2.17 17.07 4.92
N GLU A 162 -1.08 16.98 4.15
CA GLU A 162 -1.13 17.18 2.69
C GLU A 162 -2.01 16.12 2.01
N LEU A 163 -1.84 14.85 2.37
CA LEU A 163 -2.54 13.73 1.76
C LEU A 163 -4.00 13.62 2.21
N SER A 164 -4.33 14.09 3.42
CA SER A 164 -5.68 14.00 3.98
C SER A 164 -6.71 14.79 3.19
N LYS A 165 -6.27 15.77 2.40
CA LYS A 165 -7.11 16.53 1.46
C LYS A 165 -7.68 15.67 0.33
N TYR A 166 -7.06 14.52 0.05
CA TYR A 166 -7.47 13.59 -1.02
C TYR A 166 -8.10 12.31 -0.47
N PHE A 167 -8.37 12.27 0.83
CA PHE A 167 -8.98 11.11 1.45
C PHE A 167 -10.41 10.91 0.94
N PRO A 168 -10.83 9.66 0.71
CA PRO A 168 -12.23 9.36 0.45
C PRO A 168 -13.08 9.76 1.67
N HIS A 169 -14.35 10.07 1.41
CA HIS A 169 -15.29 10.46 2.46
C HIS A 169 -15.32 9.46 3.61
N GLY A 170 -15.21 9.97 4.84
CA GLY A 170 -15.26 9.17 6.08
C GLY A 170 -13.92 8.58 6.53
N LEU A 171 -12.84 8.75 5.79
CA LEU A 171 -11.50 8.36 6.23
C LEU A 171 -10.86 9.46 7.08
N VAL A 172 -10.38 9.09 8.28
CA VAL A 172 -9.68 9.99 9.20
C VAL A 172 -8.34 9.35 9.60
N ALA A 173 -7.28 10.15 9.64
CA ALA A 173 -5.98 9.72 10.14
C ALA A 173 -5.88 9.96 11.64
N GLU A 174 -5.54 8.92 12.38
CA GLU A 174 -5.33 8.94 13.83
C GLU A 174 -3.91 8.47 14.17
N TYR A 175 -3.36 8.97 15.28
CA TYR A 175 -2.00 8.68 15.72
C TYR A 175 -2.02 7.95 17.08
N PRO A 176 -2.33 6.64 17.10
CA PRO A 176 -2.56 5.90 18.34
C PRO A 176 -1.28 5.68 19.16
N TYR A 177 -0.12 5.66 18.50
CA TYR A 177 1.17 5.42 19.14
C TYR A 177 2.22 6.37 18.55
N GLU A 178 2.70 7.31 19.37
CA GLU A 178 3.72 8.28 18.98
C GLU A 178 4.65 8.59 20.15
N THR A 179 5.96 8.53 19.92
CA THR A 179 6.98 8.78 20.96
C THR A 179 7.51 10.21 20.96
N ALA A 180 7.34 10.95 19.85
CA ALA A 180 7.86 12.30 19.68
C ALA A 180 7.34 13.31 20.72
N PRO A 181 6.04 13.32 21.11
CA PRO A 181 5.54 14.21 22.15
C PRO A 181 6.24 14.03 23.50
N PHE A 182 6.54 12.78 23.88
CA PHE A 182 7.24 12.48 25.13
C PHE A 182 8.66 13.08 25.15
N VAL A 183 9.39 12.93 24.04
CA VAL A 183 10.74 13.51 23.90
C VAL A 183 10.68 15.04 23.95
N ARG A 184 9.72 15.64 23.26
CA ARG A 184 9.52 17.10 23.26
C ARG A 184 9.25 17.63 24.68
N LEU A 185 8.29 17.03 25.38
CA LEU A 185 7.93 17.44 26.74
C LEU A 185 9.10 17.25 27.72
N SER A 186 9.89 16.19 27.56
CA SER A 186 11.08 15.97 28.39
C SER A 186 12.13 17.09 28.20
N ILE A 187 12.35 17.55 26.96
CA ILE A 187 13.27 18.66 26.69
C ILE A 187 12.73 19.97 27.27
N GLU A 188 11.43 20.22 27.10
CA GLU A 188 10.78 21.43 27.62
C GLU A 188 10.89 21.51 29.15
N GLU A 189 10.66 20.39 29.86
CA GLU A 189 10.79 20.35 31.32
C GLU A 189 12.24 20.52 31.78
N VAL A 190 13.21 19.99 31.03
CA VAL A 190 14.65 20.22 31.30
C VAL A 190 15.02 21.70 31.12
N ILE A 191 14.51 22.35 30.08
CA ILE A 191 14.76 23.79 29.86
C ILE A 191 14.12 24.62 30.98
N LYS A 192 12.90 24.27 31.38
CA LYS A 192 12.19 24.95 32.47
C LYS A 192 12.95 24.81 33.80
N THR A 193 13.33 23.59 34.16
CA THR A 193 14.14 23.34 35.38
C THR A 193 15.51 23.99 35.33
N LEU A 194 16.14 24.10 34.15
CA LEU A 194 17.37 24.87 33.96
C LEU A 194 17.16 26.36 34.26
N LEU A 195 16.09 26.96 33.74
CA LEU A 195 15.76 28.37 33.99
C LEU A 195 15.42 28.62 35.47
N GLU A 196 14.63 27.74 36.08
CA GLU A 196 14.35 27.77 37.52
C GLU A 196 15.66 27.69 38.33
N GLY A 197 16.58 26.81 37.94
CA GLY A 197 17.90 26.68 38.55
C GLY A 197 18.74 27.97 38.43
N ILE A 198 18.79 28.59 37.25
CA ILE A 198 19.50 29.87 37.03
C ILE A 198 18.93 30.98 37.92
N VAL A 199 17.60 31.09 37.99
CA VAL A 199 16.91 32.08 38.84
C VAL A 199 17.21 31.83 40.31
N LEU A 200 17.16 30.58 40.77
CA LEU A 200 17.47 30.23 42.16
C LEU A 200 18.93 30.57 42.52
N VAL A 201 19.90 30.25 41.65
CA VAL A 201 21.31 30.59 41.88
C VAL A 201 21.50 32.11 41.95
N PHE A 202 20.85 32.86 41.06
CA PHE A 202 20.87 34.33 41.10
C PHE A 202 20.34 34.87 42.42
N LEU A 203 19.20 34.37 42.90
CA LEU A 203 18.61 34.78 44.18
C LEU A 203 19.53 34.46 45.37
N VAL A 204 20.18 33.30 45.37
CA VAL A 204 21.14 32.92 46.41
C VAL A 204 22.35 33.85 46.40
N MET A 205 22.94 34.11 45.22
CA MET A 205 24.07 35.03 45.12
C MET A 205 23.69 36.44 45.58
N TYR A 206 22.52 36.94 45.19
CA TYR A 206 22.00 38.24 45.62
C TYR A 206 21.87 38.34 47.14
N LEU A 207 21.38 37.29 47.79
CA LEU A 207 21.25 37.22 49.25
C LEU A 207 22.61 37.33 49.97
N PHE A 208 23.67 36.71 49.44
CA PHE A 208 25.00 36.70 50.06
C PHE A 208 25.86 37.93 49.72
N LEU A 209 25.69 38.52 48.54
CA LEU A 209 26.51 39.64 48.08
C LEU A 209 26.12 40.99 48.69
N GLN A 210 24.96 41.10 49.36
CA GLN A 210 24.49 42.28 50.12
C GLN A 210 24.79 43.63 49.46
N ASN A 211 24.65 43.72 48.14
CA ASN A 211 24.76 44.97 47.38
C ASN A 211 23.37 45.39 46.91
#